data_AF-A0A7M6DMN9-F1
#
_entry.id   AF-A0A7M6DMN9-F1
#
_cell.length_a   1.000
_cell.length_b   1.000
_cell.length_c   1.000
_cell.angle_alpha   90.00
_cell.angle_beta   90.00
_cell.angle_gamma   90.00
#
_symmetry.space_group_name_H-M   'P 1'
#
loop_
_entity.id
_entity.type
_entity.pdbx_description
1 polymer ?
#
loop_
_entity_poly.entity_id
_entity_poly.type
_entity_poly.pdbx_seq_one_letter_code
_entity_poly.pdbx_strand_id
1 'polypeptide(L)'
;MKHYISMIVLLLFLLGVNTKCTGDDCSPNWLPFDNMNSALKGYDIMTGNPFSNGKDPGFRQQIFVPTLKNAEHRYELHSAFTYDNEVYCDTKMTTDISSTSKEYRKFMRETSKSGVDLQVGTETEVTAGIDIKGASISATKKIPEPFTRAWGKSHDFQSMQGLFSEKKSLVATSFAKCQLYEVIIHTFSSIPPLMEPFKKSIKELHQASGADKNTQLRIFKSFIRHYGTHFSIKTSFGGEIVHRTVFSSSTKKKFDGEKIKKCEYVRGSKIFGIQVEQDKEGCSSTDEKRLYNEQGSTIVSSIMSKGAPPEKDIYTWAQQDFKSVPLKYQLSPIINLFKKKYLDDGLQVSAEGIRKWFVPLYFNFCVSMYGSECSENNGCGYDDQCPSDTDCVGGPTESHYCRAWSSWSCQHCSKTAIRTRMCHGCSGKTTETKEMCQIESSCFPDKVMSYNTGSWGSWRSWEYCPKGTWVVKLQTNIESYQGGDDDTALNAISLRCNNDVGTTIKSGYTNWGTWRAESQKCINGFYGGMLKFESYQGSDDDTSTNAIRLICRDDNQWYKSGEGGWGSWTQSTYCPAGYKIVGLQTQIESYQGSDDDTSLNGVRLLCRYFG
;
A
#
# COMPACT_ATOMS: atom_id res chain seq x y z
N MET A 1 -29.89 -5.79 26.17
CA MET A 1 -30.66 -6.74 25.36
C MET A 1 -29.89 -8.05 25.10
N LYS A 2 -29.33 -8.69 26.14
CA LYS A 2 -28.62 -9.98 26.01
C LYS A 2 -29.51 -11.21 26.30
N HIS A 3 -30.79 -11.01 26.67
CA HIS A 3 -31.69 -12.08 27.11
C HIS A 3 -32.83 -12.46 26.15
N TYR A 4 -33.04 -11.73 25.06
CA TYR A 4 -34.10 -12.07 24.09
C TYR A 4 -33.65 -13.02 22.96
N ILE A 5 -32.33 -13.17 22.75
CA ILE A 5 -31.75 -14.09 21.75
C ILE A 5 -31.93 -15.55 22.18
N SER A 6 -32.00 -15.83 23.48
CA SER A 6 -32.05 -17.20 24.00
C SER A 6 -33.43 -17.86 23.93
N MET A 7 -34.54 -17.09 23.86
CA MET A 7 -35.89 -17.65 23.99
C MET A 7 -36.56 -17.96 22.65
N ILE A 8 -36.33 -17.15 21.62
CA ILE A 8 -36.93 -17.35 20.29
C ILE A 8 -36.17 -18.42 19.50
N VAL A 9 -34.85 -18.53 19.69
CA VAL A 9 -34.06 -19.66 19.17
C VAL A 9 -34.51 -20.97 19.83
N LEU A 10 -34.79 -20.97 21.14
CA LEU A 10 -35.32 -22.17 21.82
C LEU A 10 -36.70 -22.63 21.29
N LEU A 11 -37.54 -21.70 20.84
CA LEU A 11 -38.89 -22.01 20.35
C LEU A 11 -38.90 -22.54 18.90
N LEU A 12 -37.92 -22.19 18.06
CA LEU A 12 -37.70 -22.83 16.76
C LEU A 12 -36.98 -24.19 16.88
N PHE A 13 -36.25 -24.42 17.97
CA PHE A 13 -35.60 -25.71 18.28
C PHE A 13 -36.57 -26.83 18.73
N LEU A 14 -37.84 -26.50 19.00
CA LEU A 14 -38.88 -27.48 19.39
C LEU A 14 -39.59 -28.13 18.19
N LEU A 15 -39.33 -27.69 16.96
CA LEU A 15 -39.64 -28.47 15.75
C LEU A 15 -38.42 -29.31 15.42
N GLY A 16 -38.39 -30.51 16.01
CA GLY A 16 -37.24 -31.40 15.99
C GLY A 16 -36.62 -31.59 14.62
N VAL A 17 -35.29 -31.51 14.56
CA VAL A 17 -34.50 -32.13 13.50
C VAL A 17 -34.84 -33.61 13.54
N ASN A 18 -35.76 -34.05 12.68
CA ASN A 18 -36.09 -35.45 12.54
C ASN A 18 -34.84 -36.15 11.97
N THR A 19 -34.05 -36.76 12.84
CA THR A 19 -32.90 -37.61 12.44
C THR A 19 -33.36 -38.94 11.80
N LYS A 20 -34.67 -39.15 11.70
CA LYS A 20 -35.32 -40.34 11.19
C LYS A 20 -36.44 -39.95 10.24
N CYS A 21 -36.46 -40.58 9.07
CA CYS A 21 -37.59 -40.51 8.15
C CYS A 21 -38.56 -41.66 8.44
N THR A 22 -39.85 -41.35 8.59
CA THR A 22 -40.94 -42.34 8.78
C THR A 22 -42.06 -42.11 7.76
N GLY A 23 -42.43 -43.13 6.98
CA GLY A 23 -43.53 -43.08 6.00
C GLY A 23 -43.18 -43.73 4.66
N ASP A 24 -44.19 -43.86 3.77
CA ASP A 24 -44.07 -44.47 2.43
C ASP A 24 -43.20 -43.63 1.45
N ASP A 25 -43.02 -42.34 1.73
CA ASP A 25 -42.22 -41.40 0.92
C ASP A 25 -40.70 -41.42 1.26
N CYS A 26 -40.26 -42.26 2.20
CA CYS A 26 -38.87 -42.32 2.62
C CYS A 26 -37.99 -43.12 1.64
N SER A 27 -36.94 -42.46 1.13
CA SER A 27 -36.00 -43.00 0.14
C SER A 27 -34.58 -43.13 0.72
N PRO A 28 -33.70 -44.02 0.19
CA PRO A 28 -32.27 -44.02 0.50
C PRO A 28 -31.55 -42.69 0.23
N ASN A 29 -32.16 -41.80 -0.54
CA ASN A 29 -31.66 -40.46 -0.82
C ASN A 29 -32.20 -39.39 0.15
N TRP A 30 -32.97 -39.79 1.17
CA TRP A 30 -33.40 -38.87 2.22
C TRP A 30 -32.17 -38.27 2.91
N LEU A 31 -32.20 -36.96 3.11
CA LEU A 31 -31.12 -36.20 3.73
C LEU A 31 -31.66 -35.60 5.03
N PRO A 32 -30.91 -35.66 6.14
CA PRO A 32 -31.31 -35.01 7.38
C PRO A 32 -31.22 -33.47 7.31
N PHE A 33 -30.50 -32.92 6.32
CA PHE A 33 -30.36 -31.47 6.10
C PHE A 33 -30.39 -31.13 4.61
N ASP A 34 -30.93 -29.96 4.32
CA ASP A 34 -30.93 -29.39 2.98
C ASP A 34 -29.51 -29.29 2.42
N ASN A 35 -29.32 -29.83 1.21
CA ASN A 35 -28.07 -29.78 0.45
C ASN A 35 -26.86 -30.53 1.09
N MET A 36 -27.07 -31.34 2.14
CA MET A 36 -26.02 -32.16 2.75
C MET A 36 -25.30 -33.05 1.72
N ASN A 37 -26.01 -33.52 0.70
CA ASN A 37 -25.44 -34.33 -0.38
C ASN A 37 -24.26 -33.66 -1.09
N SER A 38 -24.13 -32.34 -1.04
CA SER A 38 -22.97 -31.65 -1.63
C SER A 38 -21.66 -31.93 -0.89
N ALA A 39 -21.69 -32.26 0.41
CA ALA A 39 -20.50 -32.75 1.13
C ALA A 39 -20.10 -34.17 0.71
N LEU A 40 -21.04 -34.93 0.15
CA LEU A 40 -20.87 -36.34 -0.22
C LEU A 40 -20.46 -36.54 -1.68
N LYS A 41 -20.26 -35.44 -2.41
CA LYS A 41 -19.86 -35.42 -3.82
C LYS A 41 -18.36 -35.42 -3.98
N GLY A 42 -17.93 -35.92 -5.13
CA GLY A 42 -16.62 -35.66 -5.67
C GLY A 42 -16.43 -34.19 -6.02
N TYR A 43 -15.17 -33.76 -6.10
CA TYR A 43 -14.78 -32.38 -6.33
C TYR A 43 -13.59 -32.30 -7.29
N ASP A 44 -13.75 -31.57 -8.38
CA ASP A 44 -12.67 -31.23 -9.30
C ASP A 44 -12.04 -29.89 -8.88
N ILE A 45 -10.87 -29.99 -8.25
CA ILE A 45 -10.15 -28.84 -7.73
C ILE A 45 -9.70 -27.85 -8.81
N MET A 46 -9.55 -28.26 -10.07
CA MET A 46 -9.06 -27.37 -11.13
C MET A 46 -10.14 -26.43 -11.64
N THR A 47 -11.36 -26.94 -11.78
CA THR A 47 -12.49 -26.20 -12.36
C THR A 47 -13.39 -25.58 -11.32
N GLY A 48 -13.29 -25.98 -10.05
CA GLY A 48 -14.11 -25.42 -8.99
C GLY A 48 -13.93 -23.94 -8.75
N ASN A 49 -14.88 -23.34 -8.06
CA ASN A 49 -14.87 -21.95 -7.66
C ASN A 49 -15.80 -21.76 -6.45
N PRO A 50 -15.26 -21.75 -5.22
CA PRO A 50 -16.05 -21.54 -4.00
C PRO A 50 -16.78 -20.20 -3.94
N PHE A 51 -16.37 -19.22 -4.76
CA PHE A 51 -16.94 -17.88 -4.85
C PHE A 51 -17.77 -17.67 -6.13
N SER A 52 -18.13 -18.76 -6.83
CA SER A 52 -19.00 -18.65 -7.99
C SER A 52 -20.34 -18.05 -7.61
N ASN A 53 -20.89 -17.20 -8.47
CA ASN A 53 -22.29 -16.80 -8.36
C ASN A 53 -23.18 -18.03 -8.62
N GLY A 54 -23.78 -18.57 -7.57
CA GLY A 54 -24.58 -19.80 -7.63
C GLY A 54 -23.80 -21.05 -7.21
N LYS A 55 -23.83 -22.09 -8.05
CA LYS A 55 -23.26 -23.40 -7.72
C LYS A 55 -21.78 -23.48 -8.11
N ASP A 56 -20.96 -23.93 -7.17
CA ASP A 56 -19.55 -24.22 -7.41
C ASP A 56 -19.41 -25.26 -8.56
N PRO A 57 -18.76 -24.89 -9.69
CA PRO A 57 -18.60 -25.76 -10.85
C PRO A 57 -17.69 -26.96 -10.59
N GLY A 58 -17.03 -27.03 -9.43
CA GLY A 58 -16.13 -28.11 -9.04
C GLY A 58 -16.87 -29.36 -8.59
N PHE A 59 -18.14 -29.24 -8.16
CA PHE A 59 -18.90 -30.41 -7.72
C PHE A 59 -19.12 -31.42 -8.86
N ARG A 60 -18.95 -32.69 -8.50
CA ARG A 60 -19.08 -33.84 -9.38
C ARG A 60 -20.15 -34.79 -8.84
N GLN A 61 -20.18 -36.02 -9.32
CA GLN A 61 -21.18 -37.01 -8.88
C GLN A 61 -21.00 -37.37 -7.40
N GLN A 62 -22.09 -37.84 -6.80
CA GLN A 62 -22.11 -38.28 -5.42
C GLN A 62 -21.32 -39.58 -5.25
N ILE A 63 -20.47 -39.63 -4.24
CA ILE A 63 -19.60 -40.78 -3.93
C ILE A 63 -20.22 -41.61 -2.81
N PHE A 64 -20.77 -40.96 -1.79
CA PHE A 64 -21.21 -41.63 -0.57
C PHE A 64 -22.74 -41.70 -0.44
N VAL A 65 -23.22 -42.80 0.12
CA VAL A 65 -24.63 -42.97 0.52
C VAL A 65 -24.82 -42.26 1.88
N PRO A 66 -25.76 -41.30 2.01
CA PRO A 66 -25.91 -40.53 3.24
C PRO A 66 -26.51 -41.35 4.39
N THR A 67 -27.53 -42.16 4.10
CA THR A 67 -28.39 -42.78 5.11
C THR A 67 -28.45 -44.29 4.93
N LEU A 68 -28.75 -44.98 6.02
CA LEU A 68 -29.00 -46.42 6.04
C LEU A 68 -30.39 -46.70 6.60
N LYS A 69 -30.98 -47.81 6.15
CA LYS A 69 -32.26 -48.28 6.66
C LYS A 69 -31.99 -49.13 7.90
N ASN A 70 -32.54 -48.74 9.04
CA ASN A 70 -32.39 -49.47 10.30
C ASN A 70 -33.39 -50.63 10.41
N ALA A 71 -33.30 -51.39 11.52
CA ALA A 71 -34.13 -52.58 11.76
C ALA A 71 -35.64 -52.28 11.75
N GLU A 72 -36.05 -51.05 12.11
CA GLU A 72 -37.44 -50.62 12.08
C GLU A 72 -37.86 -50.03 10.72
N HIS A 73 -37.10 -50.30 9.66
CA HIS A 73 -37.36 -49.81 8.30
C HIS A 73 -37.31 -48.28 8.15
N ARG A 74 -36.64 -47.57 9.07
CA ARG A 74 -36.48 -46.11 9.03
C ARG A 74 -35.10 -45.73 8.49
N TYR A 75 -35.03 -44.63 7.72
CA TYR A 75 -33.74 -44.10 7.27
C TYR A 75 -33.14 -43.19 8.34
N GLU A 76 -31.87 -43.44 8.67
CA GLU A 76 -31.07 -42.64 9.60
C GLU A 76 -29.69 -42.35 9.01
N LEU A 77 -29.04 -41.29 9.50
CA LEU A 77 -27.71 -40.90 9.03
C LEU A 77 -26.69 -42.01 9.36
N HIS A 78 -25.87 -42.38 8.37
CA HIS A 78 -24.83 -43.38 8.61
C HIS A 78 -23.81 -42.86 9.62
N SER A 79 -23.36 -43.73 10.53
CA SER A 79 -22.36 -43.41 11.58
C SER A 79 -21.00 -42.92 11.06
N ALA A 80 -20.78 -43.00 9.75
CA ALA A 80 -19.59 -42.47 9.09
C ALA A 80 -19.69 -40.95 8.86
N PHE A 81 -20.86 -40.36 9.11
CA PHE A 81 -21.11 -38.94 8.99
C PHE A 81 -21.58 -38.40 10.33
N THR A 82 -20.96 -37.32 10.76
CA THR A 82 -21.49 -36.50 11.85
C THR A 82 -21.79 -35.12 11.31
N TYR A 83 -22.70 -34.44 11.97
CA TYR A 83 -22.94 -33.04 11.74
C TYR A 83 -22.84 -32.28 13.06
N ASP A 84 -22.44 -31.03 12.97
CA ASP A 84 -22.41 -30.12 14.11
C ASP A 84 -23.19 -28.85 13.76
N ASN A 85 -24.08 -28.45 14.67
CA ASN A 85 -24.94 -27.28 14.50
C ASN A 85 -24.28 -26.09 15.20
N GLU A 86 -23.21 -25.57 14.58
CA GLU A 86 -22.56 -24.35 15.03
C GLU A 86 -22.95 -23.18 14.12
N VAL A 87 -23.95 -22.42 14.54
CA VAL A 87 -24.36 -21.19 13.87
C VAL A 87 -23.41 -20.06 14.24
N TYR A 88 -22.63 -19.59 13.26
CA TYR A 88 -21.72 -18.47 13.40
C TYR A 88 -21.87 -17.54 12.19
N CYS A 89 -22.46 -16.36 12.40
CA CYS A 89 -22.54 -15.32 11.38
C CYS A 89 -21.54 -14.20 11.66
N ASP A 90 -20.72 -13.87 10.67
CA ASP A 90 -19.86 -12.69 10.71
C ASP A 90 -20.71 -11.43 10.75
N THR A 91 -20.56 -10.61 11.80
CA THR A 91 -21.26 -9.32 11.92
C THR A 91 -20.44 -8.16 11.34
N LYS A 92 -19.34 -8.47 10.66
CA LYS A 92 -18.44 -7.51 10.02
C LYS A 92 -18.01 -8.05 8.66
N MET A 93 -17.76 -7.15 7.71
CA MET A 93 -17.15 -7.52 6.45
C MET A 93 -15.68 -7.89 6.63
N THR A 94 -15.20 -8.85 5.87
CA THR A 94 -13.78 -9.04 5.61
C THR A 94 -13.48 -8.57 4.20
N THR A 95 -12.42 -7.77 4.03
CA THR A 95 -12.04 -7.22 2.72
C THR A 95 -10.64 -7.67 2.36
N ASP A 96 -10.49 -8.18 1.14
CA ASP A 96 -9.20 -8.48 0.53
C ASP A 96 -9.04 -7.73 -0.79
N ILE A 97 -7.79 -7.46 -1.18
CA ILE A 97 -7.46 -6.84 -2.46
C ILE A 97 -6.46 -7.73 -3.19
N SER A 98 -6.67 -7.88 -4.49
CA SER A 98 -5.80 -8.63 -5.37
C SER A 98 -5.50 -7.81 -6.59
N SER A 99 -4.23 -7.80 -6.99
CA SER A 99 -3.75 -7.17 -8.21
C SER A 99 -2.99 -8.14 -9.11
N THR A 100 -2.77 -9.37 -8.64
CA THR A 100 -2.17 -10.47 -9.38
C THR A 100 -2.98 -11.76 -9.24
N SER A 101 -2.80 -12.67 -10.19
CA SER A 101 -3.42 -14.01 -10.17
C SER A 101 -3.00 -14.82 -8.93
N LYS A 102 -1.77 -14.65 -8.45
CA LYS A 102 -1.23 -15.30 -7.26
C LYS A 102 -1.89 -14.80 -5.98
N GLU A 103 -2.07 -13.48 -5.85
CA GLU A 103 -2.83 -12.88 -4.74
C GLU A 103 -4.27 -13.38 -4.73
N TYR A 104 -4.96 -13.35 -5.88
CA TYR A 104 -6.34 -13.80 -5.97
C TYR A 104 -6.48 -15.29 -5.63
N ARG A 105 -5.56 -16.14 -6.09
CA ARG A 105 -5.55 -17.56 -5.69
C ARG A 105 -5.34 -17.75 -4.19
N LYS A 106 -4.46 -16.95 -3.59
CA LYS A 106 -4.22 -16.97 -2.14
C LYS A 106 -5.49 -16.60 -1.38
N PHE A 107 -6.15 -15.50 -1.75
CA PHE A 107 -7.43 -15.08 -1.20
C PHE A 107 -8.49 -16.19 -1.28
N MET A 108 -8.68 -16.77 -2.46
CA MET A 108 -9.63 -17.86 -2.70
C MET A 108 -9.34 -19.05 -1.76
N ARG A 109 -8.05 -19.39 -1.60
CA ARG A 109 -7.60 -20.53 -0.80
C ARG A 109 -7.81 -20.31 0.69
N GLU A 110 -7.45 -19.15 1.19
CA GLU A 110 -7.54 -18.83 2.62
C GLU A 110 -9.00 -18.72 3.07
N THR A 111 -9.88 -18.23 2.20
CA THR A 111 -11.27 -17.97 2.57
C THR A 111 -12.18 -19.21 2.44
N SER A 112 -11.84 -20.16 1.56
CA SER A 112 -12.66 -21.35 1.29
C SER A 112 -12.16 -22.64 1.95
N LYS A 113 -11.05 -22.59 2.69
CA LYS A 113 -10.43 -23.76 3.33
C LYS A 113 -10.85 -23.88 4.79
N SER A 114 -11.25 -25.06 5.24
CA SER A 114 -11.55 -25.36 6.66
C SER A 114 -10.44 -26.13 7.40
N GLY A 115 -9.37 -26.55 6.70
CA GLY A 115 -8.21 -27.23 7.29
C GLY A 115 -7.20 -27.70 6.23
N VAL A 116 -5.95 -28.01 6.62
CA VAL A 116 -4.94 -28.61 5.72
C VAL A 116 -4.97 -30.12 5.92
N ASP A 117 -5.51 -30.86 4.95
CA ASP A 117 -5.17 -32.28 4.84
C ASP A 117 -5.11 -32.74 3.39
N LEU A 118 -4.12 -32.22 2.67
CA LEU A 118 -3.76 -32.70 1.33
C LEU A 118 -2.71 -33.82 1.40
N GLN A 119 -2.65 -34.54 2.52
CA GLN A 119 -1.72 -35.66 2.66
C GLN A 119 -2.25 -36.84 1.83
N VAL A 120 -1.46 -37.24 0.84
CA VAL A 120 -1.60 -38.59 0.26
C VAL A 120 -1.05 -39.54 1.33
N GLY A 121 -1.87 -40.50 1.72
CA GLY A 121 -1.76 -41.30 2.95
C GLY A 121 -0.35 -41.57 3.50
N THR A 122 -0.23 -41.48 4.82
CA THR A 122 0.94 -41.80 5.65
C THR A 122 1.27 -43.29 5.75
N GLU A 123 0.64 -44.16 4.96
CA GLU A 123 0.83 -45.60 5.02
C GLU A 123 1.72 -46.07 3.86
N THR A 124 2.73 -46.85 4.23
CA THR A 124 3.79 -47.52 3.46
C THR A 124 3.36 -48.34 2.23
N GLU A 125 2.09 -48.29 1.82
CA GLU A 125 1.54 -49.03 0.67
C GLU A 125 1.91 -48.40 -0.69
N VAL A 126 2.29 -47.11 -0.74
CA VAL A 126 2.65 -46.45 -2.01
C VAL A 126 4.15 -46.52 -2.32
N THR A 127 4.96 -46.95 -1.35
CA THR A 127 6.42 -46.85 -1.41
C THR A 127 7.14 -48.00 -2.11
N ALA A 128 6.49 -49.14 -2.32
CA ALA A 128 7.10 -50.28 -2.98
C ALA A 128 6.79 -50.30 -4.49
N GLY A 129 7.60 -49.61 -5.30
CA GLY A 129 7.77 -49.97 -6.72
C GLY A 129 7.11 -49.11 -7.80
N ILE A 130 6.61 -47.89 -7.49
CA ILE A 130 6.14 -46.96 -8.52
C ILE A 130 7.22 -45.90 -8.78
N ASP A 131 7.96 -46.08 -9.87
CA ASP A 131 9.02 -45.16 -10.31
C ASP A 131 8.38 -44.00 -11.10
N ILE A 132 8.05 -42.91 -10.40
CA ILE A 132 7.57 -41.67 -11.02
C ILE A 132 8.81 -40.85 -11.37
N LYS A 133 9.04 -40.57 -12.66
CA LYS A 133 10.15 -39.71 -13.13
C LYS A 133 10.20 -38.43 -12.29
N GLY A 134 11.20 -38.32 -11.40
CA GLY A 134 11.52 -37.12 -10.63
C GLY A 134 11.16 -37.11 -9.14
N ALA A 135 10.46 -38.12 -8.59
CA ALA A 135 10.25 -38.22 -7.14
C ALA A 135 9.97 -39.66 -6.69
N SER A 136 10.83 -40.22 -5.83
CA SER A 136 10.47 -41.41 -5.07
C SER A 136 9.26 -41.09 -4.18
N ILE A 137 8.21 -41.89 -4.26
CA ILE A 137 6.97 -41.66 -3.49
C ILE A 137 7.22 -41.70 -1.97
N SER A 138 8.35 -42.29 -1.53
CA SER A 138 8.78 -42.28 -0.12
C SER A 138 9.08 -40.89 0.45
N ALA A 139 9.21 -39.85 -0.39
CA ALA A 139 9.65 -38.52 0.04
C ALA A 139 8.60 -37.40 -0.11
N THR A 140 7.45 -37.61 -0.75
CA THR A 140 6.52 -36.52 -1.08
C THR A 140 5.25 -36.52 -0.23
N LYS A 141 5.37 -35.97 0.99
CA LYS A 141 4.25 -35.31 1.72
C LYS A 141 3.71 -34.06 0.98
N LYS A 142 3.98 -33.90 -0.31
CA LYS A 142 3.72 -32.68 -1.09
C LYS A 142 2.52 -32.90 -2.01
N ILE A 143 1.62 -31.91 -1.99
CA ILE A 143 0.51 -31.75 -2.94
C ILE A 143 1.09 -31.84 -4.36
N PRO A 144 0.53 -32.65 -5.26
CA PRO A 144 0.93 -32.61 -6.67
C PRO A 144 0.86 -31.17 -7.20
N GLU A 145 1.92 -30.72 -7.89
CA GLU A 145 2.03 -29.36 -8.42
C GLU A 145 0.76 -28.88 -9.18
N PRO A 146 0.08 -29.70 -10.00
CA PRO A 146 -1.20 -29.30 -10.60
C PRO A 146 -2.25 -28.79 -9.62
N PHE A 147 -2.31 -29.36 -8.41
CA PHE A 147 -3.31 -29.02 -7.40
C PHE A 147 -2.92 -27.85 -6.49
N THR A 148 -1.66 -27.38 -6.54
CA THR A 148 -1.28 -26.07 -5.97
C THR A 148 -1.97 -24.93 -6.73
N ARG A 149 -2.35 -25.18 -7.99
CA ARG A 149 -3.12 -24.30 -8.89
C ARG A 149 -4.64 -24.47 -8.81
N ALA A 150 -5.15 -24.86 -7.64
CA ALA A 150 -6.58 -24.98 -7.36
C ALA A 150 -7.39 -23.82 -7.96
N TRP A 151 -8.48 -24.15 -8.64
CA TRP A 151 -9.46 -23.28 -9.28
C TRP A 151 -8.98 -22.50 -10.52
N GLY A 152 -7.74 -22.75 -10.98
CA GLY A 152 -7.12 -22.02 -12.09
C GLY A 152 -7.79 -22.19 -13.46
N LYS A 153 -8.68 -23.17 -13.62
CA LYS A 153 -9.46 -23.39 -14.86
C LYS A 153 -10.93 -22.94 -14.73
N SER A 154 -11.32 -22.30 -13.63
CA SER A 154 -12.65 -21.72 -13.49
C SER A 154 -12.78 -20.44 -14.32
N HIS A 155 -13.98 -20.20 -14.89
CA HIS A 155 -14.25 -19.02 -15.73
C HIS A 155 -14.00 -17.71 -14.97
N ASP A 156 -14.38 -17.63 -13.70
CA ASP A 156 -14.12 -16.47 -12.84
C ASP A 156 -12.62 -16.23 -12.66
N PHE A 157 -11.84 -17.25 -12.32
CA PHE A 157 -10.40 -17.11 -12.15
C PHE A 157 -9.71 -16.64 -13.44
N GLN A 158 -10.10 -17.19 -14.59
CA GLN A 158 -9.56 -16.78 -15.89
C GLN A 158 -9.97 -15.34 -16.24
N SER A 159 -11.18 -14.93 -15.89
CA SER A 159 -11.65 -13.55 -16.06
C SER A 159 -10.85 -12.58 -15.18
N MET A 160 -10.62 -12.93 -13.91
CA MET A 160 -9.81 -12.11 -12.99
C MET A 160 -8.35 -12.03 -13.46
N GLN A 161 -7.79 -13.14 -13.95
CA GLN A 161 -6.46 -13.17 -14.53
C GLN A 161 -6.29 -12.15 -15.67
N GLY A 162 -7.26 -12.05 -16.59
CA GLY A 162 -7.24 -11.03 -17.65
C GLY A 162 -7.34 -9.59 -17.12
N LEU A 163 -8.10 -9.35 -16.05
CA LEU A 163 -8.14 -8.04 -15.40
C LEU A 163 -6.78 -7.62 -14.84
N PHE A 164 -6.02 -8.57 -14.29
CA PHE A 164 -4.70 -8.30 -13.74
C PHE A 164 -3.64 -8.14 -14.84
N SER A 165 -3.57 -9.08 -15.79
CA SER A 165 -2.50 -9.11 -16.80
C SER A 165 -2.72 -8.11 -17.94
N GLU A 166 -3.96 -7.93 -18.42
CA GLU A 166 -4.26 -7.08 -19.57
C GLU A 166 -4.70 -5.67 -19.16
N LYS A 167 -5.56 -5.58 -18.13
CA LYS A 167 -6.14 -4.30 -17.69
C LYS A 167 -5.38 -3.66 -16.53
N LYS A 168 -4.37 -4.35 -15.97
CA LYS A 168 -3.59 -3.89 -14.80
C LYS A 168 -4.48 -3.37 -13.65
N SER A 169 -5.63 -4.01 -13.48
CA SER A 169 -6.68 -3.60 -12.55
C SER A 169 -6.41 -4.12 -11.15
N LEU A 170 -7.12 -3.57 -10.17
CA LEU A 170 -7.13 -4.05 -8.79
C LEU A 170 -8.54 -4.53 -8.46
N VAL A 171 -8.66 -5.74 -7.94
CA VAL A 171 -9.93 -6.33 -7.52
C VAL A 171 -10.01 -6.28 -6.01
N ALA A 172 -11.00 -5.59 -5.47
CA ALA A 172 -11.34 -5.63 -4.06
C ALA A 172 -12.56 -6.53 -3.85
N THR A 173 -12.50 -7.42 -2.87
CA THR A 173 -13.60 -8.31 -2.51
C THR A 173 -13.89 -8.19 -1.02
N SER A 174 -15.05 -7.63 -0.68
CA SER A 174 -15.62 -7.56 0.66
C SER A 174 -16.67 -8.66 0.81
N PHE A 175 -16.62 -9.44 1.87
CA PHE A 175 -17.56 -10.55 2.08
C PHE A 175 -17.86 -10.79 3.56
N ALA A 176 -18.99 -11.45 3.84
CA ALA A 176 -19.32 -12.01 5.14
C ALA A 176 -20.02 -13.35 4.98
N LYS A 177 -19.76 -14.26 5.92
CA LYS A 177 -20.33 -15.61 5.93
C LYS A 177 -21.24 -15.78 7.13
N CYS A 178 -22.33 -16.52 6.95
CA CYS A 178 -23.01 -17.16 8.06
C CYS A 178 -22.92 -18.66 7.89
N GLN A 179 -22.13 -19.30 8.76
CA GLN A 179 -22.07 -20.74 8.90
C GLN A 179 -23.24 -21.19 9.77
N LEU A 180 -23.93 -22.26 9.37
CA LEU A 180 -25.11 -22.78 10.07
C LEU A 180 -24.85 -24.16 10.68
N TYR A 181 -24.18 -25.01 9.90
CA TYR A 181 -23.83 -26.35 10.31
C TYR A 181 -22.62 -26.83 9.53
N GLU A 182 -22.06 -27.93 9.99
CA GLU A 182 -20.91 -28.58 9.40
C GLU A 182 -21.15 -30.08 9.24
N VAL A 183 -20.64 -30.66 8.16
CA VAL A 183 -20.71 -32.11 7.89
C VAL A 183 -19.29 -32.66 7.87
N ILE A 184 -19.05 -33.70 8.66
CA ILE A 184 -17.76 -34.39 8.79
C ILE A 184 -17.91 -35.82 8.31
N ILE A 185 -16.99 -36.27 7.44
CA ILE A 185 -16.88 -37.65 6.98
C ILE A 185 -15.74 -38.34 7.73
N HIS A 186 -16.09 -39.30 8.58
CA HIS A 186 -15.15 -40.12 9.31
C HIS A 186 -14.58 -41.19 8.38
N THR A 187 -13.30 -41.03 8.00
CA THR A 187 -12.60 -41.97 7.11
C THR A 187 -11.62 -42.89 7.85
N PHE A 188 -11.30 -42.58 9.11
CA PHE A 188 -10.42 -43.40 9.95
C PHE A 188 -11.22 -44.38 10.83
N SER A 189 -12.16 -43.86 11.62
CA SER A 189 -12.96 -44.61 12.60
C SER A 189 -14.13 -45.38 12.00
N SER A 190 -14.52 -45.09 10.76
CA SER A 190 -15.63 -45.73 10.06
C SER A 190 -15.38 -45.77 8.56
N ILE A 191 -16.07 -46.67 7.87
CA ILE A 191 -16.01 -46.81 6.42
C ILE A 191 -17.28 -46.17 5.83
N PRO A 192 -17.19 -45.02 5.15
CA PRO A 192 -18.35 -44.40 4.52
C PRO A 192 -18.89 -45.30 3.39
N PRO A 193 -20.20 -45.58 3.35
CA PRO A 193 -20.80 -46.43 2.32
C PRO A 193 -20.74 -45.75 0.95
N LEU A 194 -20.38 -46.51 -0.09
CA LEU A 194 -20.24 -46.00 -1.46
C LEU A 194 -21.54 -46.18 -2.26
N MET A 195 -21.84 -45.19 -3.10
CA MET A 195 -22.92 -45.23 -4.09
C MET A 195 -22.67 -46.34 -5.13
N GLU A 196 -23.72 -47.05 -5.56
CA GLU A 196 -23.60 -48.11 -6.58
C GLU A 196 -22.96 -47.66 -7.91
N PRO A 197 -23.29 -46.48 -8.48
CA PRO A 197 -22.57 -45.95 -9.63
C PRO A 197 -21.05 -45.81 -9.40
N PHE A 198 -20.65 -45.33 -8.22
CA PHE A 198 -19.24 -45.20 -7.87
C PHE A 198 -18.56 -46.56 -7.78
N LYS A 199 -19.19 -47.53 -7.11
CA LYS A 199 -18.71 -48.93 -7.03
C LYS A 199 -18.52 -49.54 -8.41
N LYS A 200 -19.46 -49.31 -9.34
CA LYS A 200 -19.36 -49.77 -10.73
C LYS A 200 -18.18 -49.13 -11.46
N SER A 201 -17.96 -47.83 -11.28
CA SER A 201 -16.79 -47.15 -11.84
C SER A 201 -15.48 -47.67 -11.26
N ILE A 202 -15.41 -48.03 -9.97
CA ILE A 202 -14.23 -48.69 -9.40
C ILE A 202 -13.99 -50.06 -10.05
N LYS A 203 -15.03 -50.86 -10.29
CA LYS A 203 -14.90 -52.13 -11.01
C LYS A 203 -14.37 -51.93 -12.44
N GLU A 204 -14.75 -50.84 -13.11
CA GLU A 204 -14.20 -50.45 -14.42
C GLU A 204 -12.71 -50.08 -14.31
N LEU A 205 -12.30 -49.33 -13.26
CA LEU A 205 -10.88 -49.06 -12.99
C LEU A 205 -10.10 -50.36 -12.77
N HIS A 206 -10.68 -51.31 -12.03
CA HIS A 206 -10.06 -52.61 -11.78
C HIS A 206 -9.82 -53.38 -13.08
N GLN A 207 -10.83 -53.48 -13.94
CA GLN A 207 -10.72 -54.12 -15.26
C GLN A 207 -9.64 -53.46 -16.13
N ALA A 208 -9.46 -52.15 -16.03
CA ALA A 208 -8.43 -51.41 -16.77
C ALA A 208 -6.99 -51.73 -16.34
N SER A 209 -6.79 -52.42 -15.20
CA SER A 209 -5.45 -52.75 -14.68
C SER A 209 -4.66 -53.65 -15.63
N GLY A 210 -5.35 -54.49 -16.42
CA GLY A 210 -4.74 -55.33 -17.46
C GLY A 210 -4.77 -54.73 -18.88
N ALA A 211 -5.29 -53.51 -19.04
CA ALA A 211 -5.43 -52.87 -20.36
C ALA A 211 -4.17 -52.11 -20.79
N ASP A 212 -4.12 -51.72 -22.07
CA ASP A 212 -3.06 -50.87 -22.60
C ASP A 212 -3.13 -49.43 -22.05
N LYS A 213 -2.03 -48.68 -22.21
CA LYS A 213 -1.89 -47.31 -21.66
C LYS A 213 -2.94 -46.32 -22.21
N ASN A 214 -3.37 -46.46 -23.46
CA ASN A 214 -4.37 -45.55 -24.03
C ASN A 214 -5.75 -45.81 -23.43
N THR A 215 -6.09 -47.09 -23.25
CA THR A 215 -7.33 -47.49 -22.55
C THR A 215 -7.32 -47.01 -21.10
N GLN A 216 -6.22 -47.20 -20.38
CA GLN A 216 -6.04 -46.68 -19.02
C GLN A 216 -6.22 -45.16 -18.95
N LEU A 217 -5.59 -44.41 -19.86
CA LEU A 217 -5.73 -42.95 -19.91
C LEU A 217 -7.17 -42.49 -20.19
N ARG A 218 -7.87 -43.18 -21.11
CA ARG A 218 -9.28 -42.89 -21.43
C ARG A 218 -10.18 -43.11 -20.22
N ILE A 219 -9.99 -44.23 -19.52
CA ILE A 219 -10.77 -44.60 -18.32
C ILE A 219 -10.45 -43.64 -17.17
N PHE A 220 -9.17 -43.28 -16.96
CA PHE A 220 -8.76 -42.25 -16.01
C PHE A 220 -9.47 -40.92 -16.26
N LYS A 221 -9.42 -40.41 -17.51
CA LYS A 221 -10.10 -39.16 -17.90
C LYS A 221 -11.59 -39.24 -17.63
N SER A 222 -12.22 -40.36 -17.94
CA SER A 222 -13.65 -40.58 -17.67
C SER A 222 -13.93 -40.50 -16.18
N PHE A 223 -13.18 -41.24 -15.35
CA PHE A 223 -13.36 -41.24 -13.90
C PHE A 223 -13.21 -39.85 -13.29
N ILE A 224 -12.14 -39.12 -13.62
CA ILE A 224 -11.90 -37.75 -13.13
C ILE A 224 -13.01 -36.79 -13.59
N ARG A 225 -13.55 -36.93 -14.81
CA ARG A 225 -14.67 -36.09 -15.26
C ARG A 225 -15.96 -36.35 -14.47
N HIS A 226 -16.17 -37.58 -14.00
CA HIS A 226 -17.40 -37.96 -13.28
C HIS A 226 -17.32 -37.72 -11.77
N TYR A 227 -16.17 -37.94 -11.14
CA TYR A 227 -16.00 -37.86 -9.69
C TYR A 227 -14.95 -36.83 -9.23
N GLY A 228 -14.22 -36.22 -10.14
CA GLY A 228 -13.24 -35.20 -9.80
C GLY A 228 -11.94 -35.78 -9.25
N THR A 229 -11.17 -34.91 -8.61
CA THR A 229 -9.83 -35.21 -8.09
C THR A 229 -9.83 -35.42 -6.58
N HIS A 230 -10.81 -34.85 -5.89
CA HIS A 230 -10.90 -34.85 -4.43
C HIS A 230 -12.32 -35.20 -3.99
N PHE A 231 -12.49 -35.43 -2.70
CA PHE A 231 -13.76 -35.39 -2.00
C PHE A 231 -13.57 -34.58 -0.71
N SER A 232 -14.65 -34.08 -0.13
CA SER A 232 -14.57 -33.35 1.14
C SER A 232 -14.62 -34.31 2.32
N ILE A 233 -13.74 -34.16 3.30
CA ILE A 233 -13.85 -34.83 4.61
C ILE A 233 -14.50 -33.95 5.66
N LYS A 234 -14.59 -32.64 5.41
CA LYS A 234 -15.21 -31.66 6.30
C LYS A 234 -15.74 -30.50 5.46
N THR A 235 -17.03 -30.24 5.53
CA THR A 235 -17.70 -29.18 4.75
C THR A 235 -18.53 -28.30 5.66
N SER A 236 -18.23 -27.01 5.69
CA SER A 236 -19.02 -26.02 6.43
C SER A 236 -20.07 -25.43 5.50
N PHE A 237 -21.31 -25.35 5.96
CA PHE A 237 -22.47 -24.93 5.18
C PHE A 237 -23.10 -23.66 5.75
N GLY A 238 -23.73 -22.87 4.88
CA GLY A 238 -24.53 -21.72 5.28
C GLY A 238 -24.79 -20.76 4.12
N GLY A 239 -24.65 -19.46 4.35
CA GLY A 239 -24.71 -18.44 3.31
C GLY A 239 -23.53 -17.47 3.32
N GLU A 240 -23.36 -16.78 2.20
CA GLU A 240 -22.30 -15.78 2.03
C GLU A 240 -22.80 -14.66 1.13
N ILE A 241 -22.48 -13.44 1.54
CA ILE A 241 -22.67 -12.21 0.77
C ILE A 241 -21.32 -11.66 0.38
N VAL A 242 -21.21 -11.21 -0.87
CA VAL A 242 -19.97 -10.70 -1.45
C VAL A 242 -20.26 -9.42 -2.21
N HIS A 243 -19.51 -8.37 -1.92
CA HIS A 243 -19.41 -7.16 -2.72
C HIS A 243 -18.01 -7.12 -3.35
N ARG A 244 -17.93 -7.04 -4.68
CA ARG A 244 -16.67 -7.00 -5.42
C ARG A 244 -16.61 -5.74 -6.27
N THR A 245 -15.48 -5.04 -6.20
CA THR A 245 -15.19 -3.86 -7.01
C THR A 245 -13.92 -4.09 -7.82
N VAL A 246 -13.98 -3.82 -9.12
CA VAL A 246 -12.82 -3.81 -10.01
C VAL A 246 -12.43 -2.35 -10.27
N PHE A 247 -11.27 -1.96 -9.76
CA PHE A 247 -10.70 -0.64 -9.95
C PHE A 247 -9.78 -0.59 -11.16
N SER A 248 -9.84 0.52 -11.89
CA SER A 248 -8.98 0.78 -13.02
C SER A 248 -7.51 0.94 -12.61
N SER A 249 -6.60 0.73 -13.56
CA SER A 249 -5.15 0.92 -13.36
C SER A 249 -4.80 2.34 -12.91
N SER A 250 -5.51 3.36 -13.37
CA SER A 250 -5.33 4.75 -12.93
C SER A 250 -5.65 4.91 -11.45
N THR A 251 -6.75 4.31 -10.99
CA THR A 251 -7.15 4.33 -9.58
C THR A 251 -6.15 3.60 -8.70
N LYS A 252 -5.69 2.41 -9.13
CA LYS A 252 -4.65 1.62 -8.46
C LYS A 252 -3.39 2.46 -8.18
N LYS A 253 -2.99 3.34 -9.11
CA LYS A 253 -1.80 4.20 -8.96
C LYS A 253 -2.03 5.42 -8.09
N LYS A 254 -3.23 5.99 -8.17
CA LYS A 254 -3.58 7.24 -7.48
C LYS A 254 -3.83 7.02 -5.99
N PHE A 255 -4.36 5.86 -5.61
CA PHE A 255 -4.68 5.52 -4.24
C PHE A 255 -3.79 4.41 -3.71
N ASP A 256 -3.37 4.57 -2.47
CA ASP A 256 -2.69 3.52 -1.71
C ASP A 256 -3.60 2.27 -1.59
N GLY A 257 -3.02 1.08 -1.73
CA GLY A 257 -3.77 -0.18 -1.70
C GLY A 257 -4.49 -0.40 -0.37
N GLU A 258 -3.86 -0.06 0.76
CA GLU A 258 -4.49 -0.16 2.08
C GLU A 258 -5.62 0.86 2.24
N LYS A 259 -5.50 2.06 1.64
CA LYS A 259 -6.60 3.02 1.57
C LYS A 259 -7.79 2.46 0.78
N ILE A 260 -7.56 1.84 -0.39
CA ILE A 260 -8.63 1.19 -1.17
C ILE A 260 -9.31 0.10 -0.33
N LYS A 261 -8.51 -0.77 0.30
CA LYS A 261 -9.00 -1.86 1.15
C LYS A 261 -9.90 -1.36 2.28
N LYS A 262 -9.50 -0.30 2.99
CA LYS A 262 -10.29 0.33 4.05
C LYS A 262 -11.58 0.95 3.53
N CYS A 263 -11.54 1.63 2.39
CA CYS A 263 -12.73 2.20 1.78
C CYS A 263 -13.71 1.12 1.30
N GLU A 264 -13.21 0.01 0.75
CA GLU A 264 -14.05 -1.12 0.34
C GLU A 264 -14.65 -1.88 1.52
N TYR A 265 -13.98 -1.94 2.66
CA TYR A 265 -14.57 -2.42 3.91
C TYR A 265 -15.75 -1.53 4.35
N VAL A 266 -15.56 -0.20 4.36
CA VAL A 266 -16.63 0.75 4.71
C VAL A 266 -17.80 0.65 3.73
N ARG A 267 -17.52 0.64 2.42
CA ARG A 267 -18.54 0.55 1.38
C ARG A 267 -19.30 -0.76 1.43
N GLY A 268 -18.61 -1.89 1.53
CA GLY A 268 -19.23 -3.21 1.69
C GLY A 268 -20.11 -3.29 2.93
N SER A 269 -19.63 -2.73 4.04
CA SER A 269 -20.39 -2.66 5.30
C SER A 269 -21.69 -1.86 5.14
N LYS A 270 -21.63 -0.68 4.51
CA LYS A 270 -22.82 0.15 4.22
C LYS A 270 -23.83 -0.56 3.31
N ILE A 271 -23.36 -1.25 2.26
CA ILE A 271 -24.22 -2.00 1.33
C ILE A 271 -25.06 -3.03 2.07
N PHE A 272 -24.50 -3.68 3.09
CA PHE A 272 -25.18 -4.70 3.88
C PHE A 272 -25.66 -4.19 5.25
N GLY A 273 -25.88 -2.88 5.39
CA GLY A 273 -26.50 -2.28 6.58
C GLY A 273 -25.70 -2.42 7.89
N ILE A 274 -24.40 -2.69 7.82
CA ILE A 274 -23.51 -2.73 8.98
C ILE A 274 -23.11 -1.29 9.34
N GLN A 275 -23.38 -0.90 10.58
CA GLN A 275 -22.94 0.38 11.11
C GLN A 275 -21.41 0.41 11.27
N VAL A 276 -20.76 1.35 10.58
CA VAL A 276 -19.31 1.56 10.64
C VAL A 276 -19.00 3.03 10.86
N GLU A 277 -18.06 3.31 11.76
CA GLU A 277 -17.53 4.66 11.98
C GLU A 277 -16.47 4.97 10.92
N GLN A 278 -16.93 5.49 9.80
CA GLN A 278 -16.14 5.69 8.57
C GLN A 278 -14.74 6.29 8.79
N ASP A 279 -14.61 7.36 9.58
CA ASP A 279 -13.33 8.03 9.80
C ASP A 279 -12.36 7.23 10.69
N LYS A 280 -12.87 6.42 11.63
CA LYS A 280 -12.04 5.55 12.49
C LYS A 280 -11.46 4.37 11.71
N GLU A 281 -12.15 3.92 10.68
CA GLU A 281 -11.71 2.82 9.79
C GLU A 281 -10.69 3.29 8.74
N GLY A 282 -10.36 4.58 8.71
CA GLY A 282 -9.30 5.13 7.87
C GLY A 282 -9.72 5.40 6.42
N CYS A 283 -11.02 5.52 6.13
CA CYS A 283 -11.55 5.99 4.85
C CYS A 283 -12.50 7.17 5.08
N SER A 284 -12.06 8.42 4.90
CA SER A 284 -12.95 9.57 5.12
C SER A 284 -14.05 9.68 4.05
N SER A 285 -15.07 10.51 4.30
CA SER A 285 -16.10 10.83 3.29
C SER A 285 -15.51 11.46 2.01
N THR A 286 -14.42 12.22 2.14
CA THR A 286 -13.66 12.76 1.02
C THR A 286 -12.90 11.66 0.27
N ASP A 287 -12.30 10.71 0.99
CA ASP A 287 -11.61 9.57 0.37
C ASP A 287 -12.58 8.73 -0.47
N GLU A 288 -13.76 8.42 0.07
CA GLU A 288 -14.81 7.66 -0.62
C GLU A 288 -15.30 8.38 -1.89
N LYS A 289 -15.59 9.69 -1.79
CA LYS A 289 -15.98 10.50 -2.95
C LYS A 289 -14.90 10.48 -4.04
N ARG A 290 -13.63 10.65 -3.66
CA ARG A 290 -12.52 10.64 -4.62
C ARG A 290 -12.33 9.27 -5.25
N LEU A 291 -12.53 8.18 -4.49
CA LEU A 291 -12.34 6.82 -4.99
C LEU A 291 -13.44 6.37 -5.95
N TYR A 292 -14.69 6.78 -5.71
CA TYR A 292 -15.85 6.24 -6.45
C TYR A 292 -16.54 7.21 -7.40
N ASN A 293 -16.52 8.52 -7.12
CA ASN A 293 -17.24 9.50 -7.93
C ASN A 293 -16.40 10.06 -9.07
N GLU A 294 -15.10 9.77 -9.10
CA GLU A 294 -14.24 10.12 -10.22
C GLU A 294 -14.54 9.20 -11.42
N GLN A 295 -14.80 9.81 -12.58
CA GLN A 295 -15.15 9.09 -13.81
C GLN A 295 -14.05 8.10 -14.21
N GLY A 296 -14.43 6.85 -14.48
CA GLY A 296 -13.50 5.79 -14.89
C GLY A 296 -12.72 5.13 -13.74
N SER A 297 -13.08 5.41 -12.47
CA SER A 297 -12.39 4.81 -11.33
C SER A 297 -12.74 3.33 -11.14
N THR A 298 -14.03 3.02 -11.25
CA THR A 298 -14.55 1.64 -11.16
C THR A 298 -14.88 1.12 -12.56
N ILE A 299 -14.39 -0.07 -12.91
CA ILE A 299 -14.71 -0.77 -14.16
C ILE A 299 -16.00 -1.59 -13.98
N VAL A 300 -16.08 -2.37 -12.90
CA VAL A 300 -17.23 -3.22 -12.57
C VAL A 300 -17.44 -3.21 -11.06
N SER A 301 -18.68 -3.16 -10.60
CA SER A 301 -19.07 -3.45 -9.21
C SER A 301 -20.18 -4.48 -9.24
N SER A 302 -20.04 -5.55 -8.46
CA SER A 302 -21.04 -6.62 -8.37
C SER A 302 -21.34 -6.99 -6.92
N ILE A 303 -22.59 -7.41 -6.70
CA ILE A 303 -23.05 -7.99 -5.44
C ILE A 303 -23.49 -9.41 -5.73
N MET A 304 -23.01 -10.36 -4.95
CA MET A 304 -23.36 -11.77 -5.04
C MET A 304 -23.84 -12.24 -3.67
N SER A 305 -24.84 -13.11 -3.66
CA SER A 305 -25.35 -13.74 -2.45
C SER A 305 -25.66 -15.20 -2.73
N LYS A 306 -25.22 -16.08 -1.83
CA LYS A 306 -25.51 -17.51 -1.88
C LYS A 306 -26.01 -17.99 -0.52
N GLY A 307 -26.87 -19.01 -0.53
CA GLY A 307 -27.51 -19.54 0.68
C GLY A 307 -28.74 -18.75 1.11
N ALA A 308 -28.77 -17.44 0.94
CA ALA A 308 -29.93 -16.58 1.18
C ALA A 308 -29.91 -15.38 0.22
N PRO A 309 -31.06 -14.79 -0.14
CA PRO A 309 -31.10 -13.55 -0.90
C PRO A 309 -30.56 -12.36 -0.07
N PRO A 310 -30.06 -11.29 -0.70
CA PRO A 310 -29.69 -10.06 0.00
C PRO A 310 -30.90 -9.43 0.72
N GLU A 311 -30.65 -8.83 1.88
CA GLU A 311 -31.65 -8.11 2.69
C GLU A 311 -31.19 -6.68 3.00
N LYS A 312 -32.07 -5.88 3.62
CA LYS A 312 -31.77 -4.48 3.96
C LYS A 312 -30.54 -4.31 4.85
N ASP A 313 -30.28 -5.27 5.73
CA ASP A 313 -29.13 -5.27 6.64
C ASP A 313 -28.71 -6.69 7.03
N ILE A 314 -27.46 -6.84 7.48
CA ILE A 314 -26.88 -8.15 7.81
C ILE A 314 -27.60 -8.87 8.95
N TYR A 315 -28.25 -8.15 9.87
CA TYR A 315 -28.96 -8.76 10.98
C TYR A 315 -30.24 -9.43 10.48
N THR A 316 -30.99 -8.75 9.60
CA THR A 316 -32.14 -9.35 8.92
C THR A 316 -31.72 -10.46 7.96
N TRP A 317 -30.60 -10.30 7.27
CA TRP A 317 -30.06 -11.34 6.40
C TRP A 317 -29.74 -12.62 7.17
N ALA A 318 -29.11 -12.50 8.34
CA ALA A 318 -28.71 -13.61 9.21
C ALA A 318 -29.89 -14.33 9.89
N GLN A 319 -31.08 -13.74 9.88
CA GLN A 319 -32.30 -14.32 10.46
C GLN A 319 -33.18 -15.04 9.42
N GLN A 320 -32.79 -15.01 8.15
CA GLN A 320 -33.53 -15.69 7.09
C GLN A 320 -33.47 -17.21 7.24
N ASP A 321 -34.41 -17.89 6.58
CA ASP A 321 -34.28 -19.32 6.34
C ASP A 321 -33.35 -19.56 5.14
N PHE A 322 -32.17 -20.13 5.41
CA PHE A 322 -31.12 -20.30 4.41
C PHE A 322 -31.32 -21.60 3.63
N LYS A 323 -31.31 -21.50 2.30
CA LYS A 323 -31.03 -22.63 1.40
C LYS A 323 -29.53 -22.94 1.41
N SER A 324 -29.08 -23.50 2.52
CA SER A 324 -27.68 -23.64 2.88
C SER A 324 -26.81 -24.21 1.74
N VAL A 325 -25.67 -23.56 1.49
CA VAL A 325 -24.69 -23.98 0.48
C VAL A 325 -23.33 -24.19 1.11
N PRO A 326 -22.46 -25.02 0.50
CA PRO A 326 -21.10 -25.16 0.99
C PRO A 326 -20.31 -23.84 0.92
N LEU A 327 -19.64 -23.50 2.02
CA LEU A 327 -18.86 -22.27 2.19
C LEU A 327 -17.36 -22.52 2.30
N LYS A 328 -16.99 -23.63 2.96
CA LYS A 328 -15.60 -24.02 3.22
C LYS A 328 -15.44 -25.54 3.13
N TYR A 329 -14.27 -25.98 2.70
CA TYR A 329 -13.96 -27.39 2.47
C TYR A 329 -12.61 -27.78 3.04
N GLN A 330 -12.53 -29.01 3.56
CA GLN A 330 -11.30 -29.75 3.77
C GLN A 330 -11.30 -30.91 2.78
N LEU A 331 -10.52 -30.77 1.71
CA LEU A 331 -10.49 -31.73 0.61
C LEU A 331 -9.44 -32.80 0.85
N SER A 332 -9.82 -34.07 0.63
CA SER A 332 -8.93 -35.23 0.57
C SER A 332 -8.81 -35.71 -0.88
N PRO A 333 -7.61 -36.08 -1.37
CA PRO A 333 -7.44 -36.70 -2.69
C PRO A 333 -8.33 -37.93 -2.86
N ILE A 334 -8.96 -38.08 -4.02
CA ILE A 334 -9.89 -39.19 -4.28
C ILE A 334 -9.21 -40.56 -4.26
N ILE A 335 -7.91 -40.59 -4.55
CA ILE A 335 -7.06 -41.80 -4.44
C ILE A 335 -6.93 -42.32 -3.01
N ASN A 336 -7.32 -41.55 -1.98
CA ASN A 336 -7.38 -42.02 -0.60
C ASN A 336 -8.54 -43.01 -0.36
N LEU A 337 -9.50 -43.09 -1.28
CA LEU A 337 -10.54 -44.13 -1.30
C LEU A 337 -10.04 -45.44 -1.92
N PHE A 338 -8.89 -45.44 -2.62
CA PHE A 338 -8.35 -46.64 -3.26
C PHE A 338 -7.43 -47.37 -2.29
N LYS A 339 -7.98 -47.85 -1.18
CA LYS A 339 -7.28 -48.66 -0.18
C LYS A 339 -7.95 -50.01 -0.03
N LYS A 340 -7.19 -51.01 0.44
CA LYS A 340 -7.68 -52.37 0.69
C LYS A 340 -9.01 -52.39 1.46
N LYS A 341 -9.08 -51.66 2.57
CA LYS A 341 -10.28 -51.58 3.44
C LYS A 341 -11.55 -51.06 2.73
N TYR A 342 -11.40 -50.27 1.67
CA TYR A 342 -12.54 -49.73 0.91
C TYR A 342 -12.90 -50.59 -0.30
N LEU A 343 -11.89 -51.18 -0.93
CA LEU A 343 -12.02 -51.78 -2.26
C LEU A 343 -11.91 -53.32 -2.24
N ASP A 344 -10.82 -53.85 -1.70
CA ASP A 344 -10.54 -55.29 -1.73
C ASP A 344 -11.55 -56.04 -0.84
N ASP A 345 -11.72 -55.56 0.39
CA ASP A 345 -12.62 -56.19 1.36
C ASP A 345 -14.10 -55.85 1.06
N GLY A 346 -14.36 -54.69 0.44
CA GLY A 346 -15.72 -54.17 0.22
C GLY A 346 -16.32 -54.44 -1.17
N LEU A 347 -15.50 -54.61 -2.21
CA LEU A 347 -15.94 -54.69 -3.62
C LEU A 347 -15.31 -55.85 -4.41
N GLN A 348 -14.41 -56.63 -3.80
CA GLN A 348 -13.66 -57.72 -4.46
C GLN A 348 -12.85 -57.22 -5.67
N VAL A 349 -12.22 -56.06 -5.53
CA VAL A 349 -11.35 -55.46 -6.57
C VAL A 349 -9.98 -55.16 -5.97
N SER A 350 -8.91 -55.26 -6.75
CA SER A 350 -7.55 -54.97 -6.26
C SER A 350 -7.27 -53.46 -6.27
N ALA A 351 -7.21 -52.85 -5.08
CA ALA A 351 -6.77 -51.46 -4.90
C ALA A 351 -5.34 -51.26 -5.40
N GLU A 352 -4.43 -52.18 -5.08
CA GLU A 352 -3.03 -52.14 -5.53
C GLU A 352 -2.94 -52.12 -7.07
N GLY A 353 -3.70 -53.01 -7.73
CA GLY A 353 -3.76 -53.10 -9.19
C GLY A 353 -4.23 -51.79 -9.84
N ILE A 354 -5.26 -51.14 -9.27
CA ILE A 354 -5.74 -49.84 -9.74
C ILE A 354 -4.68 -48.75 -9.52
N ARG A 355 -4.11 -48.68 -8.31
CA ARG A 355 -3.14 -47.63 -7.94
C ARG A 355 -1.91 -47.64 -8.84
N LYS A 356 -1.42 -48.83 -9.24
CA LYS A 356 -0.21 -49.01 -10.05
C LYS A 356 -0.21 -48.18 -11.34
N TRP A 357 -1.37 -48.04 -12.00
CA TRP A 357 -1.49 -47.25 -13.24
C TRP A 357 -2.20 -45.91 -13.04
N PHE A 358 -3.11 -45.80 -12.06
CA PHE A 358 -3.88 -44.59 -11.81
C PHE A 358 -3.04 -43.49 -11.15
N VAL A 359 -2.19 -43.84 -10.17
CA VAL A 359 -1.39 -42.87 -9.40
C VAL A 359 -0.41 -42.10 -10.30
N PRO A 360 0.35 -42.74 -11.21
CA PRO A 360 1.21 -42.01 -12.15
C PRO A 360 0.44 -40.98 -12.99
N LEU A 361 -0.77 -41.32 -13.48
CA LEU A 361 -1.62 -40.39 -14.25
C LEU A 361 -2.17 -39.26 -13.37
N TYR A 362 -2.51 -39.57 -12.11
CA TYR A 362 -3.00 -38.61 -11.13
C TYR A 362 -1.93 -37.58 -10.73
N PHE A 363 -0.67 -38.00 -10.56
CA PHE A 363 0.43 -37.08 -10.25
C PHE A 363 0.89 -36.32 -11.50
N ASN A 364 0.85 -36.95 -12.68
CA ASN A 364 1.04 -36.27 -13.95
C ASN A 364 -0.31 -35.74 -14.52
N PHE A 365 -1.08 -35.07 -13.67
CA PHE A 365 -2.47 -34.71 -13.95
C PHE A 365 -2.62 -33.86 -15.21
N CYS A 366 -1.75 -32.86 -15.39
CA CYS A 366 -1.87 -31.91 -16.49
C CYS A 366 -1.66 -32.58 -17.84
N VAL A 367 -0.57 -33.33 -18.00
CA VAL A 367 -0.31 -34.09 -19.23
C VAL A 367 -1.42 -35.13 -19.45
N SER A 368 -1.83 -35.82 -18.38
CA SER A 368 -2.87 -36.84 -18.48
C SER A 368 -4.22 -36.25 -18.90
N MET A 369 -4.68 -35.17 -18.28
CA MET A 369 -6.00 -34.59 -18.56
C MET A 369 -6.03 -33.69 -19.78
N TYR A 370 -4.98 -32.90 -19.99
CA TYR A 370 -4.94 -31.81 -20.96
C TYR A 370 -3.96 -32.04 -22.13
N GLY A 371 -3.12 -33.09 -22.06
CA GLY A 371 -2.16 -33.42 -23.11
C GLY A 371 -0.86 -32.62 -23.06
N SER A 372 -0.73 -31.67 -22.14
CA SER A 372 0.46 -30.86 -21.94
C SER A 372 0.65 -30.52 -20.46
N GLU A 373 1.85 -30.12 -20.09
CA GLU A 373 2.10 -29.57 -18.76
C GLU A 373 1.25 -28.31 -18.53
N CYS A 374 0.78 -28.11 -17.29
CA CYS A 374 0.11 -26.86 -16.96
C CYS A 374 1.18 -25.77 -16.84
N SER A 375 1.25 -24.89 -17.82
CA SER A 375 2.13 -23.72 -17.79
C SER A 375 1.71 -22.75 -16.69
N GLU A 376 2.69 -22.27 -15.92
CA GLU A 376 2.51 -21.09 -15.08
C GLU A 376 2.93 -19.86 -15.87
N ASN A 377 1.98 -18.94 -16.00
CA ASN A 377 2.30 -17.62 -16.49
C ASN A 377 2.89 -16.85 -15.30
N ASN A 378 4.03 -16.20 -15.52
CA ASN A 378 4.74 -15.41 -14.53
C ASN A 378 4.92 -13.98 -15.05
N GLY A 379 5.24 -13.06 -14.16
CA GLY A 379 5.39 -11.64 -14.42
C GLY A 379 4.10 -10.85 -14.22
N CYS A 380 3.93 -9.81 -15.03
CA CYS A 380 2.90 -8.80 -14.84
C CYS A 380 1.46 -9.36 -14.79
N GLY A 381 0.77 -9.10 -13.69
CA GLY A 381 -0.59 -9.56 -13.41
C GLY A 381 -0.69 -11.02 -12.96
N TYR A 382 0.42 -11.75 -12.90
CA TYR A 382 0.44 -13.15 -12.49
C TYR A 382 1.02 -13.32 -11.09
N ASP A 383 2.26 -12.89 -10.88
CA ASP A 383 2.99 -13.04 -9.62
C ASP A 383 3.94 -11.88 -9.29
N ASP A 384 3.79 -10.75 -9.99
CA ASP A 384 4.58 -9.55 -9.72
C ASP A 384 4.35 -8.99 -8.31
N GLN A 385 5.36 -8.28 -7.81
CA GLN A 385 5.37 -7.59 -6.52
C GLN A 385 5.59 -6.09 -6.74
N CYS A 386 5.12 -5.56 -7.87
CA CYS A 386 5.19 -4.14 -8.15
C CYS A 386 4.22 -3.40 -7.19
N PRO A 387 4.69 -2.39 -6.44
CA PRO A 387 3.83 -1.57 -5.59
C PRO A 387 2.69 -0.92 -6.38
N SER A 388 1.59 -0.59 -5.70
CA SER A 388 0.38 -0.04 -6.34
C SER A 388 0.62 1.26 -7.10
N ASP A 389 1.61 2.06 -6.69
CA ASP A 389 2.02 3.31 -7.33
C ASP A 389 2.98 3.12 -8.53
N THR A 390 3.12 1.89 -9.02
CA THR A 390 3.94 1.54 -10.19
C THR A 390 3.15 0.67 -11.18
N ASP A 391 3.59 0.69 -12.44
CA ASP A 391 3.19 -0.24 -13.48
C ASP A 391 4.18 -1.38 -13.57
N CYS A 392 3.68 -2.60 -13.64
CA CYS A 392 4.49 -3.70 -14.16
C CYS A 392 4.68 -3.53 -15.68
N VAL A 393 5.93 -3.64 -16.15
CA VAL A 393 6.34 -3.50 -17.57
C VAL A 393 7.24 -4.67 -17.96
N GLY A 394 6.99 -5.24 -19.15
CA GLY A 394 7.46 -6.58 -19.50
C GLY A 394 8.92 -6.72 -19.95
N GLY A 395 9.42 -7.95 -19.72
CA GLY A 395 10.60 -8.65 -20.26
C GLY A 395 10.70 -10.04 -19.61
N PRO A 396 11.35 -11.06 -20.21
CA PRO A 396 11.42 -12.44 -19.68
C PRO A 396 12.42 -12.58 -18.52
N THR A 397 12.48 -11.61 -17.61
CA THR A 397 13.43 -11.59 -16.49
C THR A 397 12.73 -11.78 -15.15
N GLU A 398 13.40 -12.55 -14.29
CA GLU A 398 12.86 -13.43 -13.24
C GLU A 398 12.25 -12.74 -12.00
N SER A 399 12.12 -11.41 -11.97
CA SER A 399 11.54 -10.72 -10.81
C SER A 399 11.01 -9.31 -11.12
N HIS A 400 9.79 -9.04 -10.67
CA HIS A 400 9.10 -7.74 -10.81
C HIS A 400 8.81 -7.19 -9.42
N TYR A 401 9.61 -6.23 -8.95
CA TYR A 401 9.49 -5.69 -7.59
C TYR A 401 10.14 -4.32 -7.47
N CYS A 402 9.77 -3.58 -6.43
CA CYS A 402 10.52 -2.42 -5.96
C CYS A 402 11.01 -2.66 -4.54
N ARG A 403 12.22 -2.19 -4.24
CA ARG A 403 12.71 -2.15 -2.86
C ARG A 403 11.94 -1.09 -2.06
N ALA A 404 11.99 -1.22 -0.74
CA ALA A 404 11.48 -0.18 0.16
C ALA A 404 12.17 1.17 -0.13
N TRP A 405 11.43 2.25 0.10
CA TRP A 405 11.98 3.60 0.02
C TRP A 405 13.18 3.77 0.96
N SER A 406 14.20 4.51 0.50
CA SER A 406 15.28 4.96 1.36
C SER A 406 14.74 5.88 2.45
N SER A 407 15.55 6.07 3.50
CA SER A 407 15.31 7.16 4.44
C SER A 407 15.35 8.50 3.70
N TRP A 408 14.61 9.48 4.22
CA TRP A 408 14.68 10.86 3.74
C TRP A 408 16.09 11.41 3.99
N SER A 409 16.69 12.02 2.98
CA SER A 409 17.97 12.71 3.08
C SER A 409 17.82 14.18 2.73
N CYS A 410 18.36 15.05 3.57
CA CYS A 410 18.42 16.48 3.29
C CYS A 410 19.60 16.79 2.39
N GLN A 411 19.34 17.46 1.27
CA GLN A 411 20.42 18.00 0.44
C GLN A 411 21.03 19.24 1.10
N HIS A 412 22.33 19.44 0.91
CA HIS A 412 23.04 20.60 1.47
C HIS A 412 22.38 21.91 1.00
N CYS A 413 22.11 22.80 1.97
CA CYS A 413 21.43 24.08 1.75
C CYS A 413 20.08 24.01 1.03
N SER A 414 19.31 22.93 1.24
CA SER A 414 17.96 22.75 0.70
C SER A 414 16.93 22.55 1.82
N LYS A 415 15.74 23.15 1.67
CA LYS A 415 14.57 22.82 2.54
C LYS A 415 13.95 21.47 2.17
N THR A 416 14.34 20.92 1.02
CA THR A 416 13.74 19.72 0.44
C THR A 416 14.56 18.49 0.77
N ALA A 417 13.92 17.53 1.43
CA ALA A 417 14.43 16.18 1.55
C ALA A 417 14.11 15.36 0.30
N ILE A 418 15.00 14.44 -0.06
CA ILE A 418 14.82 13.49 -1.14
C ILE A 418 14.87 12.07 -0.57
N ARG A 419 14.07 11.17 -1.12
CA ARG A 419 14.25 9.73 -0.95
C ARG A 419 14.09 9.01 -2.27
N THR A 420 14.74 7.86 -2.41
CA THR A 420 14.73 7.08 -3.64
C THR A 420 14.40 5.61 -3.36
N ARG A 421 13.99 4.89 -4.40
CA ARG A 421 13.88 3.43 -4.39
C ARG A 421 14.31 2.85 -5.72
N MET A 422 14.78 1.60 -5.69
CA MET A 422 15.10 0.84 -6.90
C MET A 422 13.94 -0.08 -7.27
N CYS A 423 13.67 -0.19 -8.56
CA CYS A 423 12.63 -1.05 -9.11
C CYS A 423 13.19 -1.91 -10.26
N HIS A 424 12.80 -3.17 -10.31
CA HIS A 424 13.12 -4.12 -11.37
C HIS A 424 11.81 -4.61 -11.98
N GLY A 425 11.61 -4.46 -13.29
CA GLY A 425 10.36 -4.86 -13.97
C GLY A 425 9.14 -3.97 -13.65
N CYS A 426 9.30 -2.91 -12.85
CA CYS A 426 8.25 -1.94 -12.55
C CYS A 426 8.67 -0.55 -13.03
N SER A 427 7.78 0.16 -13.73
CA SER A 427 7.93 1.56 -14.09
C SER A 427 7.05 2.44 -13.20
N GLY A 428 7.53 3.60 -12.80
CA GLY A 428 6.78 4.49 -11.93
C GLY A 428 7.69 5.37 -11.08
N LYS A 429 7.15 5.89 -9.98
CA LYS A 429 7.86 6.84 -9.13
C LYS A 429 9.03 6.17 -8.40
N THR A 430 10.26 6.59 -8.67
CA THR A 430 11.47 6.09 -8.00
C THR A 430 12.13 7.14 -7.10
N THR A 431 11.65 8.38 -7.13
CA THR A 431 12.15 9.50 -6.34
C THR A 431 10.99 10.30 -5.76
N GLU A 432 11.11 10.71 -4.50
CA GLU A 432 10.17 11.62 -3.85
C GLU A 432 10.89 12.79 -3.20
N THR A 433 10.20 13.93 -3.16
CA THR A 433 10.66 15.15 -2.52
C THR A 433 9.63 15.63 -1.49
N LYS A 434 10.11 16.20 -0.39
CA LYS A 434 9.24 16.82 0.64
C LYS A 434 10.00 17.92 1.39
N GLU A 435 9.34 19.05 1.63
CA GLU A 435 9.89 20.10 2.48
C GLU A 435 9.85 19.67 3.95
N MET A 436 11.03 19.47 4.54
CA MET A 436 11.18 19.09 5.95
C MET A 436 12.57 19.37 6.53
N CYS A 437 13.51 19.84 5.70
CA CYS A 437 14.89 20.07 6.11
C CYS A 437 15.06 21.48 6.67
N GLN A 438 15.89 21.60 7.70
CA GLN A 438 16.35 22.89 8.19
C GLN A 438 17.58 23.30 7.37
N ILE A 439 17.61 24.56 6.93
CA ILE A 439 18.80 25.11 6.30
C ILE A 439 19.71 25.64 7.41
N GLU A 440 20.96 25.18 7.41
CA GLU A 440 21.97 25.67 8.34
C GLU A 440 22.33 27.13 8.03
N SER A 441 22.64 27.92 9.05
CA SER A 441 23.11 29.30 8.87
C SER A 441 24.41 29.38 8.06
N SER A 442 25.21 28.31 8.02
CA SER A 442 26.41 28.17 7.19
C SER A 442 26.13 28.36 5.69
N CYS A 443 24.89 28.11 5.26
CA CYS A 443 24.44 28.31 3.88
C CYS A 443 24.28 29.79 3.49
N PHE A 444 24.30 30.70 4.46
CA PHE A 444 24.12 32.13 4.25
C PHE A 444 25.27 32.94 4.87
N PRO A 445 26.50 32.86 4.32
CA PRO A 445 27.65 33.56 4.87
C PRO A 445 27.48 35.07 4.75
N ASP A 446 27.92 35.80 5.78
CA ASP A 446 27.93 37.27 5.76
C ASP A 446 28.69 37.82 4.54
N LYS A 447 28.24 38.95 4.01
CA LYS A 447 28.85 39.62 2.85
C LYS A 447 29.28 41.04 3.22
N VAL A 448 30.44 41.47 2.74
CA VAL A 448 30.95 42.83 2.96
C VAL A 448 30.78 43.64 1.67
N MET A 449 30.11 44.78 1.77
CA MET A 449 30.15 45.82 0.74
C MET A 449 31.28 46.77 1.12
N SER A 450 32.25 46.99 0.22
CA SER A 450 33.39 47.86 0.47
C SER A 450 33.38 49.01 -0.52
N TYR A 451 33.44 50.23 0.01
CA TYR A 451 33.55 51.47 -0.73
C TYR A 451 34.89 52.07 -0.31
N ASN A 452 35.89 51.98 -1.20
CA ASN A 452 37.20 52.56 -0.93
C ASN A 452 37.41 53.77 -1.83
N THR A 453 37.64 54.93 -1.24
CA THR A 453 37.80 56.19 -1.97
C THR A 453 39.25 56.68 -1.94
N GLY A 454 40.17 56.02 -1.21
CA GLY A 454 41.61 56.31 -1.20
C GLY A 454 42.48 55.18 -0.61
N SER A 455 43.81 55.35 -0.55
CA SER A 455 44.73 54.36 0.05
C SER A 455 45.20 54.73 1.47
N TRP A 456 44.76 55.88 1.98
CA TRP A 456 45.30 56.53 3.18
C TRP A 456 44.45 56.23 4.43
N GLY A 457 45.09 56.27 5.60
CA GLY A 457 44.48 55.93 6.89
C GLY A 457 44.31 54.43 7.18
N SER A 458 43.91 54.11 8.42
CA SER A 458 43.77 52.72 8.91
C SER A 458 42.31 52.34 9.12
N TRP A 459 41.95 51.10 8.75
CA TRP A 459 40.63 50.54 9.04
C TRP A 459 40.44 50.42 10.56
N ARG A 460 39.37 51.06 11.07
CA ARG A 460 39.01 50.98 12.48
C ARG A 460 38.26 49.67 12.77
N SER A 461 37.99 49.40 14.04
CA SER A 461 37.26 48.19 14.45
C SER A 461 35.87 48.13 13.83
N TRP A 462 35.42 46.93 13.48
CA TRP A 462 34.03 46.73 13.09
C TRP A 462 33.10 47.01 14.26
N GLU A 463 32.03 47.72 13.97
CA GLU A 463 30.91 47.90 14.89
C GLU A 463 29.68 47.19 14.35
N TYR A 464 28.94 46.52 15.22
CA TYR A 464 27.82 45.67 14.84
C TYR A 464 26.55 46.00 15.62
N CYS A 465 25.42 45.95 14.93
CA CYS A 465 24.14 45.90 15.60
C CYS A 465 24.04 44.66 16.51
N PRO A 466 23.27 44.73 17.62
CA PRO A 466 23.00 43.58 18.47
C PRO A 466 22.50 42.36 17.67
N LYS A 467 22.76 41.15 18.17
CA LYS A 467 22.37 39.91 17.49
C LYS A 467 20.87 39.90 17.15
N GLY A 468 20.54 39.58 15.90
CA GLY A 468 19.15 39.54 15.42
C GLY A 468 18.57 40.90 15.01
N THR A 469 19.38 41.96 14.99
CA THR A 469 18.95 43.32 14.66
C THR A 469 19.71 43.86 13.44
N TRP A 470 19.16 44.87 12.77
CA TRP A 470 19.67 45.48 11.55
C TRP A 470 19.57 47.00 11.59
N VAL A 471 20.28 47.67 10.70
CA VAL A 471 20.31 49.13 10.60
C VAL A 471 19.02 49.66 9.98
N VAL A 472 18.44 50.69 10.62
CA VAL A 472 17.18 51.33 10.22
C VAL A 472 17.24 52.84 10.12
N LYS A 473 18.30 53.50 10.62
CA LYS A 473 18.54 54.92 10.34
C LYS A 473 20.01 55.20 10.07
N LEU A 474 20.26 56.19 9.22
CA LEU A 474 21.57 56.75 8.90
C LEU A 474 21.68 58.14 9.53
N GLN A 475 22.84 58.45 10.10
CA GLN A 475 23.20 59.78 10.55
C GLN A 475 24.66 60.08 10.21
N THR A 476 24.93 61.27 9.68
CA THR A 476 26.31 61.70 9.34
C THR A 476 26.77 62.85 10.22
N ASN A 477 28.07 62.92 10.46
CA ASN A 477 28.75 64.07 11.04
C ASN A 477 29.54 64.78 9.93
N ILE A 478 29.19 66.04 9.66
CA ILE A 478 29.75 66.81 8.55
C ILE A 478 30.07 68.21 9.08
N GLU A 479 31.25 68.74 8.75
CA GLU A 479 31.61 70.12 9.07
C GLU A 479 30.79 71.17 8.31
N SER A 480 30.75 72.39 8.85
CA SER A 480 30.09 73.55 8.23
C SER A 480 31.15 74.53 7.75
N TYR A 481 30.92 75.09 6.56
CA TYR A 481 31.68 76.18 5.92
C TYR A 481 32.31 77.17 6.91
N GLN A 482 33.65 77.32 6.89
CA GLN A 482 34.37 78.31 7.73
C GLN A 482 35.19 79.35 6.94
N GLY A 483 35.25 79.31 5.61
CA GLY A 483 35.96 80.32 4.83
C GLY A 483 36.86 79.74 3.74
N GLY A 484 38.02 80.36 3.52
CA GLY A 484 38.74 80.36 2.24
C GLY A 484 39.48 79.11 1.78
N ASP A 485 39.52 78.00 2.52
CA ASP A 485 40.14 76.73 2.08
C ASP A 485 39.43 75.52 2.76
N ASP A 486 39.23 74.45 1.96
CA ASP A 486 38.57 73.13 2.12
C ASP A 486 37.25 72.97 2.90
N ASP A 487 36.20 72.64 2.13
CA ASP A 487 34.80 72.70 2.55
C ASP A 487 34.09 71.33 2.54
N THR A 488 33.67 70.87 3.74
CA THR A 488 32.55 69.93 3.97
C THR A 488 32.84 68.42 3.86
N ALA A 489 33.87 67.91 4.56
CA ALA A 489 34.16 66.47 4.64
C ALA A 489 33.17 65.70 5.56
N LEU A 490 32.90 64.44 5.21
CA LEU A 490 32.19 63.48 6.07
C LEU A 490 33.16 62.92 7.12
N ASN A 491 32.98 63.31 8.37
CA ASN A 491 33.91 62.96 9.45
C ASN A 491 33.49 61.71 10.24
N ALA A 492 32.20 61.37 10.23
CA ALA A 492 31.71 60.17 10.90
C ALA A 492 30.37 59.68 10.35
N ILE A 493 30.16 58.36 10.45
CA ILE A 493 28.89 57.70 10.16
C ILE A 493 28.36 57.05 11.44
N SER A 494 27.08 57.26 11.68
CA SER A 494 26.33 56.71 12.80
C SER A 494 25.12 55.98 12.26
N LEU A 495 25.00 54.69 12.58
CA LEU A 495 23.90 53.84 12.13
C LEU A 495 23.07 53.41 13.33
N ARG A 496 21.75 53.59 13.28
CA ARG A 496 20.85 53.15 14.34
C ARG A 496 20.25 51.78 14.02
N CYS A 497 20.29 50.87 14.98
CA CYS A 497 19.74 49.52 14.92
C CYS A 497 18.28 49.48 15.35
N ASN A 498 17.54 48.44 14.94
CA ASN A 498 16.11 48.27 15.23
C ASN A 498 15.77 47.62 16.59
N ASN A 499 16.65 47.63 17.57
CA ASN A 499 16.33 47.14 18.91
C ASN A 499 15.52 48.16 19.72
N ASP A 500 14.90 47.72 20.81
CA ASP A 500 14.03 48.55 21.67
C ASP A 500 14.73 49.79 22.22
N VAL A 501 16.04 49.69 22.50
CA VAL A 501 16.86 50.78 23.02
C VAL A 501 17.39 51.68 21.88
N GLY A 502 17.29 51.24 20.61
CA GLY A 502 17.77 51.98 19.45
C GLY A 502 19.29 52.20 19.46
N THR A 503 20.06 51.13 19.67
CA THR A 503 21.53 51.14 19.69
C THR A 503 22.10 51.82 18.46
N THR A 504 23.13 52.63 18.66
CA THR A 504 23.83 53.34 17.60
C THR A 504 25.24 52.78 17.47
N ILE A 505 25.65 52.43 16.25
CA ILE A 505 27.00 51.98 15.93
C ILE A 505 27.78 53.06 15.19
N LYS A 506 29.04 53.27 15.59
CA LYS A 506 29.97 54.26 15.02
C LYS A 506 31.36 53.66 14.98
N SER A 507 31.80 53.18 13.82
CA SER A 507 33.18 52.72 13.64
C SER A 507 34.00 53.93 13.27
N GLY A 508 35.04 54.25 14.06
CA GLY A 508 35.97 55.35 13.80
C GLY A 508 35.29 56.72 13.67
N TYR A 509 35.63 57.68 14.52
CA TYR A 509 35.10 59.04 14.33
C TYR A 509 36.05 60.07 14.91
N THR A 510 36.01 61.27 14.35
CA THR A 510 36.61 62.47 14.94
C THR A 510 35.53 63.27 15.68
N ASN A 511 35.93 64.13 16.62
CA ASN A 511 35.01 65.04 17.32
C ASN A 511 34.70 66.31 16.51
N TRP A 512 35.10 66.34 15.23
CA TRP A 512 35.03 67.49 14.35
C TRP A 512 33.74 67.42 13.50
N GLY A 513 33.06 68.55 13.33
CA GLY A 513 31.78 68.65 12.62
C GLY A 513 30.50 68.65 13.46
N THR A 514 29.37 68.82 12.77
CA THR A 514 28.03 68.78 13.37
C THR A 514 27.22 67.59 12.87
N TRP A 515 26.72 66.78 13.81
CA TRP A 515 25.78 65.69 13.50
C TRP A 515 24.51 66.23 12.85
N ARG A 516 24.20 65.74 11.65
CA ARG A 516 23.00 66.13 10.90
C ARG A 516 21.79 65.36 11.42
N ALA A 517 20.59 65.79 11.02
CA ALA A 517 19.36 65.08 11.36
C ALA A 517 19.42 63.63 10.85
N GLU A 518 18.95 62.67 11.66
CA GLU A 518 18.85 61.29 11.22
C GLU A 518 17.96 61.17 9.98
N SER A 519 18.25 60.19 9.13
CA SER A 519 17.36 59.82 8.04
C SER A 519 15.98 59.41 8.58
N GLN A 520 15.01 59.33 7.66
CA GLN A 520 13.77 58.59 7.90
C GLN A 520 14.08 57.14 8.32
N LYS A 521 13.14 56.50 9.03
CA LYS A 521 13.31 55.13 9.51
C LYS A 521 12.97 54.14 8.42
N CYS A 522 13.94 53.31 8.04
CA CYS A 522 13.77 52.17 7.16
C CYS A 522 13.42 50.92 7.99
N ILE A 523 12.14 50.59 8.13
CA ILE A 523 11.61 49.51 8.97
C ILE A 523 12.20 48.15 8.58
N ASN A 524 12.13 47.78 7.30
CA ASN A 524 12.65 46.49 6.83
C ASN A 524 14.18 46.46 6.64
N GLY A 525 14.86 47.58 6.92
CA GLY A 525 16.31 47.70 6.95
C GLY A 525 16.94 48.07 5.60
N PHE A 526 18.13 48.65 5.67
CA PHE A 526 18.91 48.99 4.49
C PHE A 526 19.57 47.76 3.87
N TYR A 527 19.70 47.75 2.54
CA TYR A 527 20.27 46.62 1.80
C TYR A 527 21.25 47.03 0.70
N GLY A 528 21.71 48.27 0.69
CA GLY A 528 22.72 48.74 -0.25
C GLY A 528 23.13 50.18 0.07
N GLY A 529 24.16 50.64 -0.63
CA GLY A 529 24.77 51.95 -0.38
C GLY A 529 25.54 52.49 -1.57
N MET A 530 25.80 53.79 -1.55
CA MET A 530 26.78 54.49 -2.40
C MET A 530 27.41 55.64 -1.62
N LEU A 531 28.68 55.94 -1.92
CA LEU A 531 29.42 57.07 -1.36
C LEU A 531 29.58 58.17 -2.39
N LYS A 532 29.75 59.41 -1.93
CA LYS A 532 30.17 60.54 -2.76
C LYS A 532 31.57 60.95 -2.35
N PHE A 533 32.49 61.07 -3.29
CA PHE A 533 33.89 61.41 -3.04
C PHE A 533 34.48 62.27 -4.16
N GLU A 534 35.57 62.97 -3.86
CA GLU A 534 36.34 63.75 -4.85
C GLU A 534 37.60 63.00 -5.27
N SER A 535 37.90 63.03 -6.56
CA SER A 535 39.10 62.40 -7.13
C SER A 535 40.20 63.44 -7.36
N TYR A 536 41.42 63.12 -6.96
CA TYR A 536 42.66 63.89 -7.16
C TYR A 536 42.79 64.59 -8.54
N GLN A 537 43.16 65.88 -8.57
CA GLN A 537 43.39 66.67 -9.80
C GLN A 537 44.75 67.39 -9.90
N GLY A 538 45.74 67.18 -9.02
CA GLY A 538 47.03 67.89 -9.16
C GLY A 538 47.84 68.00 -7.87
N SER A 539 48.80 68.92 -7.82
CA SER A 539 49.87 69.00 -6.82
C SER A 539 49.51 69.45 -5.40
N ASP A 540 48.23 69.39 -5.01
CA ASP A 540 47.75 69.69 -3.64
C ASP A 540 46.70 68.61 -3.24
N ASP A 541 46.73 68.17 -1.97
CA ASP A 541 45.85 67.13 -1.37
C ASP A 541 44.37 67.56 -1.43
N ASP A 542 43.35 66.74 -1.78
CA ASP A 542 42.69 65.78 -0.89
C ASP A 542 41.72 64.82 -1.64
N THR A 543 41.54 63.60 -1.13
CA THR A 543 40.57 62.60 -1.64
C THR A 543 39.59 62.20 -0.52
N SER A 544 38.68 63.09 -0.13
CA SER A 544 37.80 62.88 1.03
C SER A 544 36.38 62.39 0.64
N THR A 545 35.75 61.59 1.52
CA THR A 545 34.34 61.23 1.37
C THR A 545 33.45 62.39 1.80
N ASN A 546 32.47 62.77 0.98
CA ASN A 546 31.59 63.93 1.21
C ASN A 546 30.14 63.55 1.56
N ALA A 547 29.69 62.34 1.21
CA ALA A 547 28.35 61.85 1.58
C ALA A 547 28.21 60.33 1.49
N ILE A 548 27.18 59.79 2.14
CA ILE A 548 26.71 58.42 1.98
C ILE A 548 25.20 58.40 1.82
N ARG A 549 24.70 57.54 0.93
CA ARG A 549 23.29 57.17 0.81
C ARG A 549 23.12 55.68 1.01
N LEU A 550 22.06 55.29 1.71
CA LEU A 550 21.66 53.89 1.89
C LEU A 550 20.29 53.65 1.24
N ILE A 551 20.10 52.52 0.55
CA ILE A 551 18.82 52.19 -0.07
C ILE A 551 17.94 51.39 0.90
N CYS A 552 16.70 51.84 1.07
CA CYS A 552 15.74 51.24 1.98
C CYS A 552 14.89 50.17 1.30
N ARG A 553 14.63 49.06 2.00
CA ARG A 553 13.81 47.97 1.47
C ARG A 553 12.30 48.26 1.50
N ASP A 554 11.84 49.24 2.27
CA ASP A 554 10.41 49.55 2.39
C ASP A 554 9.84 50.20 1.12
N ASP A 555 10.59 51.11 0.52
CA ASP A 555 10.14 52.00 -0.56
C ASP A 555 11.10 52.03 -1.76
N ASN A 556 12.20 51.26 -1.68
CA ASN A 556 13.25 51.23 -2.69
C ASN A 556 13.89 52.61 -2.94
N GLN A 557 13.85 53.51 -1.95
CA GLN A 557 14.38 54.87 -2.06
C GLN A 557 15.74 55.03 -1.37
N TRP A 558 16.48 56.05 -1.81
CA TRP A 558 17.77 56.43 -1.22
C TRP A 558 17.58 57.35 -0.03
N TYR A 559 18.04 56.88 1.13
CA TYR A 559 17.99 57.60 2.39
C TYR A 559 19.31 58.31 2.61
N LYS A 560 19.23 59.55 3.05
CA LYS A 560 20.37 60.43 3.32
C LYS A 560 20.26 61.06 4.70
N SER A 561 21.40 61.47 5.23
CA SER A 561 21.52 62.35 6.38
C SER A 561 22.73 63.20 6.06
N GLY A 562 22.57 64.52 5.86
CA GLY A 562 23.69 65.43 5.54
C GLY A 562 24.46 65.10 4.25
N GLU A 563 24.65 66.05 3.35
CA GLU A 563 25.43 65.79 2.14
C GLU A 563 26.34 66.97 1.82
N GLY A 564 27.63 66.70 1.62
CA GLY A 564 28.56 67.67 1.05
C GLY A 564 28.24 67.99 -0.41
N GLY A 565 28.51 69.24 -0.82
CA GLY A 565 28.15 69.77 -2.14
C GLY A 565 28.92 69.12 -3.30
N TRP A 566 30.15 68.68 -3.04
CA TRP A 566 31.13 68.35 -4.08
C TRP A 566 31.44 66.85 -4.21
N GLY A 567 32.07 66.44 -5.32
CA GLY A 567 32.39 65.04 -5.64
C GLY A 567 31.39 64.26 -6.51
N SER A 568 31.80 63.05 -6.88
CA SER A 568 31.07 62.09 -7.72
C SER A 568 30.60 60.88 -6.90
N TRP A 569 29.41 60.34 -7.24
CA TRP A 569 28.88 59.14 -6.59
C TRP A 569 29.59 57.88 -7.10
N THR A 570 29.94 56.97 -6.18
CA THR A 570 30.39 55.62 -6.51
C THR A 570 29.27 54.80 -7.14
N GLN A 571 29.63 53.70 -7.80
CA GLN A 571 28.65 52.68 -8.18
C GLN A 571 27.90 52.16 -6.94
N SER A 572 26.58 52.02 -7.05
CA SER A 572 25.75 51.46 -5.99
C SER A 572 26.06 49.98 -5.79
N THR A 573 26.26 49.56 -4.54
CA THR A 573 26.44 48.14 -4.17
C THR A 573 25.30 47.69 -3.28
N TYR A 574 24.87 46.43 -3.42
CA TYR A 574 23.73 45.86 -2.72
C TYR A 574 24.10 44.55 -2.01
N CYS A 575 23.48 44.31 -0.87
CA CYS A 575 23.47 43.02 -0.20
C CYS A 575 22.71 41.98 -1.05
N PRO A 576 23.02 40.67 -0.94
CA PRO A 576 22.22 39.64 -1.60
C PRO A 576 20.75 39.64 -1.15
N ALA A 577 19.88 38.99 -1.93
CA ALA A 577 18.47 38.86 -1.58
C ALA A 577 18.29 38.23 -0.19
N GLY A 578 17.41 38.81 0.64
CA GLY A 578 17.19 38.38 2.02
C GLY A 578 18.20 38.90 3.05
N TYR A 579 19.27 39.58 2.63
CA TYR A 579 20.25 40.18 3.55
C TYR A 579 19.89 41.63 3.90
N LYS A 580 20.35 42.08 5.07
CA LYS A 580 20.25 43.45 5.59
C LYS A 580 21.60 43.91 6.13
N ILE A 581 21.84 45.22 6.16
CA ILE A 581 23.05 45.81 6.73
C ILE A 581 22.99 45.71 8.26
N VAL A 582 24.05 45.19 8.88
CA VAL A 582 24.17 44.95 10.33
C VAL A 582 25.45 45.50 10.94
N GLY A 583 26.42 45.91 10.14
CA GLY A 583 27.71 46.38 10.65
C GLY A 583 28.33 47.48 9.80
N LEU A 584 29.22 48.23 10.44
CA LEU A 584 29.95 49.36 9.88
C LEU A 584 31.44 49.22 10.22
N GLN A 585 32.30 49.46 9.25
CA GLN A 585 33.73 49.70 9.44
C GLN A 585 34.11 50.95 8.64
N THR A 586 34.85 51.87 9.24
CA THR A 586 35.38 53.03 8.51
C THR A 586 36.90 52.97 8.43
N GLN A 587 37.45 53.58 7.39
CA GLN A 587 38.87 53.84 7.24
C GLN A 587 39.12 55.33 7.47
N ILE A 588 39.96 55.64 8.45
CA ILE A 588 40.21 57.01 8.90
C ILE A 588 41.70 57.16 9.17
N GLU A 589 42.27 58.29 8.74
CA GLU A 589 43.63 58.72 9.07
C GLU A 589 43.79 58.98 10.58
N SER A 590 45.00 59.20 11.07
CA SER A 590 45.23 59.64 12.46
C SER A 590 46.12 60.85 12.42
N TYR A 591 45.76 61.86 13.20
CA TYR A 591 46.49 63.11 13.42
C TYR A 591 48.03 62.92 13.44
N GLN A 592 48.74 63.50 12.48
CA GLN A 592 50.20 63.46 12.31
C GLN A 592 50.90 64.79 12.60
N GLY A 593 50.20 65.92 12.77
CA GLY A 593 50.86 67.17 13.17
C GLY A 593 50.08 68.44 12.83
N SER A 594 50.79 69.45 12.32
CA SER A 594 50.30 70.82 12.10
C SER A 594 49.65 71.07 10.74
N ASP A 595 49.38 70.04 9.94
CA ASP A 595 48.65 70.12 8.67
C ASP A 595 47.40 69.23 8.75
N ASP A 596 46.37 69.55 7.96
CA ASP A 596 44.98 69.08 8.12
C ASP A 596 44.80 67.56 8.02
N ASP A 597 44.84 66.89 9.16
CA ASP A 597 44.61 65.46 9.25
C ASP A 597 43.21 65.18 9.82
N THR A 598 42.37 64.49 9.05
CA THR A 598 41.61 63.27 9.42
C THR A 598 40.22 63.20 8.73
N SER A 599 40.19 62.87 7.43
CA SER A 599 38.95 62.63 6.68
C SER A 599 38.58 61.13 6.59
N LEU A 600 37.30 60.82 6.35
CA LEU A 600 36.83 59.45 6.14
C LEU A 600 37.18 59.02 4.69
N ASN A 601 38.02 57.98 4.58
CA ASN A 601 38.60 57.53 3.30
C ASN A 601 38.01 56.20 2.79
N GLY A 602 37.19 55.54 3.61
CA GLY A 602 36.56 54.28 3.21
C GLY A 602 35.46 53.83 4.16
N VAL A 603 34.47 53.13 3.60
CA VAL A 603 33.35 52.52 4.35
C VAL A 603 33.21 51.06 3.94
N ARG A 604 33.05 50.18 4.93
CA ARG A 604 32.56 48.83 4.72
C ARG A 604 31.27 48.61 5.50
N LEU A 605 30.33 47.94 4.85
CA LEU A 605 29.03 47.57 5.41
C LEU A 605 28.91 46.06 5.40
N LEU A 606 28.61 45.46 6.56
CA LEU A 606 28.38 44.02 6.68
C LEU A 606 26.90 43.72 6.45
N CYS A 607 26.62 42.81 5.52
CA CYS A 607 25.30 42.27 5.21
C CYS A 607 25.14 40.89 5.85
N ARG A 608 24.00 40.64 6.51
CA ARG A 608 23.63 39.34 7.10
C ARG A 608 22.21 38.92 6.69
N TYR A 609 21.96 37.62 6.53
CA TYR A 609 20.67 37.05 6.09
C TYR A 609 19.62 37.05 7.21
N PHE A 610 18.36 37.39 6.85
CA PHE A 610 17.20 37.44 7.76
C PHE A 610 15.93 36.80 7.14
N GLY A 611 16.08 35.99 6.09
CA GLY A 611 14.96 35.43 5.31
C GLY A 611 14.51 34.03 5.70
#